data_AF-A0A7J9IK15-F1
#
_entry.id   AF-A0A7J9IK15-F1
#
_cell.length_a   1.000
_cell.length_b   1.000
_cell.length_c   1.000
_cell.angle_alpha   90.00
_cell.angle_beta   90.00
_cell.angle_gamma   90.00
#
_symmetry.space_group_name_H-M   'P 1'
#
loop_
_entity.id
_entity.type
_entity.pdbx_description
1 polymer ?
#
loop_
_entity_poly.entity_id
_entity_poly.type
_entity_poly.pdbx_seq_one_letter_code
_entity_poly.pdbx_strand_id
1 'polypeptide(L)'
;MGKGPGLYTEIGKKARDLLYKDYQTDQKFTLTTSSPTGVAITSAGTKKGDLFLADVNTQLKSRNVTTDIKVDTSSNASTSSFMYKFEFLVEISLLPLFTTITVDEPAPGLKAIFGFRVPDQRSGKIELQYLHEYAGISSSIGLTANPIVNFSGVLGTNVLALGTDISFDTKTGNFTKCNAGFSFTNADLIASLALNEKGDSVNASYYHIVNPSTN
;
A
#
# COMPACT_ATOMS: atom_id res chain seq x y z
N MET A 1 15.01 1.52 -13.14
CA MET A 1 14.33 2.33 -12.11
C MET A 1 15.41 3.08 -11.33
N GLY A 2 15.42 4.40 -11.49
CA GLY A 2 16.62 5.24 -11.44
C GLY A 2 17.11 5.64 -10.05
N LYS A 3 18.26 6.32 -10.06
CA LYS A 3 19.06 6.80 -8.91
C LYS A 3 18.39 7.92 -8.09
N GLY A 4 17.07 7.91 -7.99
CA GLY A 4 16.28 8.95 -7.34
C GLY A 4 15.80 8.58 -5.94
N PRO A 5 15.38 9.58 -5.16
CA PRO A 5 15.09 9.47 -3.73
C PRO A 5 13.87 8.60 -3.38
N GLY A 6 13.16 8.07 -4.39
CA GLY A 6 11.94 7.28 -4.21
C GLY A 6 10.74 8.15 -3.84
N LEU A 7 9.67 7.50 -3.38
CA LEU A 7 8.46 8.18 -2.89
C LEU A 7 8.57 8.41 -1.38
N TYR A 8 7.72 9.31 -0.85
CA TYR A 8 7.70 9.62 0.58
C TYR A 8 7.50 8.37 1.45
N THR A 9 6.70 7.41 0.97
CA THR A 9 6.42 6.14 1.65
C THR A 9 7.65 5.26 1.85
N GLU A 10 8.71 5.46 1.07
CA GLU A 10 9.96 4.72 1.17
C GLU A 10 10.87 5.24 2.31
N ILE A 11 10.63 6.47 2.82
CA ILE A 11 11.36 7.00 3.97
C ILE A 11 11.08 6.13 5.20
N GLY A 12 12.16 5.56 5.76
CA GLY A 12 12.11 4.66 6.93
C GLY A 12 11.47 3.30 6.65
N LYS A 13 11.18 2.96 5.39
CA LYS A 13 10.53 1.69 5.04
C LYS A 13 11.38 0.48 5.39
N LYS A 14 12.69 0.49 5.14
CA LYS A 14 13.54 -0.69 5.44
C LYS A 14 13.53 -1.07 6.92
N ALA A 15 13.60 -0.09 7.82
CA ALA A 15 13.51 -0.34 9.25
C ALA A 15 12.10 -0.84 9.65
N ARG A 16 11.05 -0.24 9.07
CA ARG A 16 9.66 -0.67 9.29
C ARG A 16 9.41 -2.09 8.79
N ASP A 17 9.93 -2.43 7.62
CA ASP A 17 9.81 -3.76 7.03
C ASP A 17 10.52 -4.79 7.91
N LEU A 18 11.71 -4.50 8.42
CA LEU A 18 12.41 -5.42 9.33
C LEU A 18 11.60 -5.73 10.61
N LEU A 19 10.88 -4.74 11.13
CA LEU A 19 10.13 -4.88 12.39
C LEU A 19 8.74 -5.51 12.21
N TYR A 20 8.09 -5.27 11.07
CA TYR A 20 6.67 -5.57 10.90
C TYR A 20 6.35 -6.44 9.68
N LYS A 21 7.23 -6.52 8.69
CA LYS A 21 6.95 -7.30 7.48
C LYS A 21 6.91 -8.78 7.85
N ASP A 22 5.82 -9.43 7.44
CA ASP A 22 5.55 -10.85 7.69
C ASP A 22 5.50 -11.25 9.18
N TYR A 23 5.57 -10.28 10.10
CA TYR A 23 5.39 -10.52 11.53
C TYR A 23 3.89 -10.63 11.84
N GLN A 24 3.40 -11.87 11.95
CA GLN A 24 2.05 -12.16 12.41
C GLN A 24 2.11 -13.09 13.63
N THR A 25 1.41 -12.70 14.70
CA THR A 25 1.18 -13.57 15.87
C THR A 25 0.11 -14.62 15.61
N ASP A 26 -0.71 -14.40 14.59
CA ASP A 26 -1.84 -15.23 14.20
C ASP A 26 -1.39 -16.44 13.35
N GLN A 27 -2.13 -17.54 13.40
CA GLN A 27 -1.83 -18.70 12.55
C GLN A 27 -2.28 -18.40 11.12
N LYS A 28 -1.30 -18.18 10.22
CA LYS A 28 -1.54 -17.91 8.81
C LYS A 28 -1.08 -19.08 7.95
N PHE A 29 -1.97 -19.58 7.11
CA PHE A 29 -1.64 -20.44 5.98
C PHE A 29 -1.73 -19.62 4.69
N THR A 30 -0.79 -19.78 3.77
CA THR A 30 -0.79 -19.06 2.49
C THR A 30 -0.30 -19.98 1.38
N LEU A 31 -1.09 -20.09 0.31
CA LEU A 31 -0.79 -20.85 -0.88
C LEU A 31 -0.76 -19.90 -2.08
N THR A 32 0.40 -19.77 -2.72
CA THR A 32 0.58 -18.99 -3.95
C THR A 32 0.85 -19.90 -5.12
N THR A 33 0.05 -19.79 -6.17
CA THR A 33 0.24 -20.47 -7.45
C THR A 33 0.47 -19.42 -8.54
N SER A 34 1.62 -19.48 -9.21
CA SER A 34 1.98 -18.58 -10.32
C SER A 34 2.04 -19.33 -11.63
N SER A 35 1.42 -18.79 -12.68
CA SER A 35 1.52 -19.29 -14.04
C SER A 35 2.62 -18.54 -14.83
N PRO A 36 3.23 -19.18 -15.85
CA PRO A 36 4.13 -18.50 -16.78
C PRO A 36 3.47 -17.37 -17.57
N THR A 37 2.14 -17.36 -17.66
CA THR A 37 1.34 -16.34 -18.36
C THR A 37 1.19 -15.04 -17.56
N GLY A 38 1.79 -14.94 -16.36
CA GLY A 38 1.78 -13.73 -15.54
C GLY A 38 0.61 -13.64 -14.57
N VAL A 39 -0.16 -14.72 -14.37
CA VAL A 39 -1.22 -14.80 -13.36
C VAL A 39 -0.64 -15.41 -12.08
N ALA A 40 -0.84 -14.75 -10.94
CA ALA A 40 -0.53 -15.28 -9.63
C ALA A 40 -1.79 -15.25 -8.75
N ILE A 41 -2.18 -16.41 -8.23
CA ILE A 41 -3.29 -16.55 -7.29
C ILE A 41 -2.70 -16.89 -5.94
N THR A 42 -2.97 -16.06 -4.94
CA THR A 42 -2.59 -16.26 -3.54
C THR A 42 -3.85 -16.42 -2.72
N SER A 43 -4.03 -17.58 -2.11
CA SER A 43 -5.09 -17.85 -1.15
C SER A 43 -4.48 -17.93 0.24
N ALA A 44 -5.02 -17.18 1.20
CA ALA A 44 -4.57 -17.19 2.57
C ALA A 44 -5.73 -17.38 3.55
N GLY A 45 -5.46 -18.13 4.61
CA GLY A 45 -6.35 -18.33 5.75
C GLY A 45 -5.62 -17.90 7.01
N THR A 46 -6.20 -16.97 7.77
CA THR A 46 -5.63 -16.46 9.02
C THR A 46 -6.59 -16.73 10.16
N LYS A 47 -6.12 -17.40 11.22
CA LYS A 47 -6.88 -17.56 12.47
C LYS A 47 -6.44 -16.50 13.47
N LYS A 48 -7.36 -15.58 13.78
CA LYS A 48 -7.16 -14.49 14.75
C LYS A 48 -8.11 -14.70 15.94
N GLY A 49 -7.58 -15.26 17.03
CA GLY A 49 -8.42 -15.71 18.15
C GLY A 49 -9.39 -16.81 17.69
N ASP A 50 -10.69 -16.57 17.84
CA ASP A 50 -11.77 -17.47 17.39
C ASP A 50 -12.26 -17.16 15.96
N LEU A 51 -11.79 -16.08 15.35
CA LEU A 51 -12.19 -15.67 14.00
C LEU A 51 -11.28 -16.30 12.94
N PHE A 52 -11.90 -16.92 11.94
CA PHE A 52 -11.21 -17.38 10.74
C PHE A 52 -11.47 -16.40 9.59
N LEU A 53 -10.39 -15.78 9.12
CA LEU A 53 -10.41 -14.89 7.97
C LEU A 53 -9.81 -15.63 6.77
N ALA A 54 -10.44 -15.50 5.62
CA ALA A 54 -9.91 -15.96 4.35
C ALA A 54 -9.77 -14.77 3.41
N ASP A 55 -8.67 -14.75 2.67
CA ASP A 55 -8.44 -13.79 1.59
C ASP A 55 -7.93 -14.50 0.34
N VAL A 56 -8.39 -14.02 -0.81
CA VAL A 56 -7.93 -14.46 -2.12
C VAL A 56 -7.47 -13.23 -2.89
N ASN A 57 -6.18 -13.19 -3.21
CA ASN A 57 -5.58 -12.19 -4.08
C ASN A 57 -5.21 -12.81 -5.43
N THR A 58 -5.66 -12.20 -6.51
CA THR A 58 -5.29 -12.58 -7.88
C THR A 58 -4.59 -11.40 -8.54
N GLN A 59 -3.35 -11.60 -8.93
CA GLN A 59 -2.56 -10.64 -9.69
C GLN A 59 -2.42 -11.14 -11.13
N LEU A 60 -2.69 -10.27 -12.10
CA LEU A 60 -2.39 -10.48 -13.51
C LEU A 60 -1.42 -9.41 -13.97
N LYS A 61 -0.21 -9.82 -14.33
CA LYS A 61 0.80 -8.93 -14.90
C LYS A 61 0.94 -9.18 -16.40
N SER A 62 0.60 -8.17 -17.19
CA SER A 62 0.75 -8.19 -18.64
C SER A 62 1.49 -6.95 -19.10
N ARG A 63 2.74 -7.15 -19.56
CA ARG A 63 3.66 -6.08 -19.97
C ARG A 63 3.77 -4.99 -18.88
N ASN A 64 3.27 -3.79 -19.18
CA ASN A 64 3.32 -2.60 -18.34
C ASN A 64 2.05 -2.42 -17.48
N VAL A 65 1.11 -3.35 -17.52
CA VAL A 65 -0.13 -3.28 -16.76
C VAL A 65 -0.17 -4.43 -15.77
N THR A 66 -0.37 -4.10 -14.50
CA THR A 66 -0.59 -5.06 -13.41
C THR A 66 -1.99 -4.83 -12.86
N THR A 67 -2.82 -5.86 -12.88
CA THR A 67 -4.16 -5.83 -12.32
C THR A 67 -4.20 -6.75 -11.11
N ASP A 68 -4.50 -6.19 -9.94
CA ASP A 68 -4.65 -6.90 -8.68
C ASP A 68 -6.13 -6.92 -8.28
N ILE A 69 -6.66 -8.10 -8.02
CA ILE A 69 -8.02 -8.32 -7.53
C ILE A 69 -7.93 -9.03 -6.20
N LYS A 70 -8.35 -8.36 -5.14
CA LYS A 70 -8.37 -8.89 -3.78
C LYS A 70 -9.79 -9.05 -3.28
N VAL A 71 -10.10 -10.23 -2.77
CA VAL A 71 -11.36 -10.55 -2.11
C VAL A 71 -11.03 -10.91 -0.67
N ASP A 72 -11.53 -10.12 0.27
CA ASP A 72 -11.36 -10.36 1.70
C ASP A 72 -12.71 -10.76 2.31
N THR A 73 -12.74 -11.88 3.04
CA THR A 73 -13.89 -12.29 3.85
C THR A 73 -13.89 -11.60 5.23
N SER A 74 -13.34 -10.38 5.32
CA SER A 74 -13.49 -9.54 6.51
C SER A 74 -14.88 -8.90 6.52
N SER A 75 -15.90 -9.70 6.74
CA SER A 75 -17.22 -9.16 7.07
C SER A 75 -17.12 -8.54 8.46
N ASN A 76 -17.56 -7.28 8.59
CA ASN A 76 -17.89 -6.69 9.89
C ASN A 76 -19.20 -7.26 10.47
N ALA A 77 -19.72 -8.35 9.88
CA ALA A 77 -20.90 -9.03 10.35
C ALA A 77 -20.46 -10.16 11.27
N SER A 78 -20.53 -9.93 12.57
CA SER A 78 -20.67 -11.00 13.55
C SER A 78 -21.96 -11.75 13.25
N THR A 79 -21.89 -12.82 12.48
CA THR A 79 -23.03 -13.74 12.32
C THR A 79 -22.61 -15.12 12.79
N SER A 80 -23.14 -15.46 13.98
CA SER A 80 -23.09 -16.79 14.56
C SER A 80 -23.47 -17.85 13.53
N SER A 81 -22.73 -18.95 13.60
CA SER A 81 -22.97 -20.20 12.90
C SER A 81 -24.45 -20.57 12.86
N PHE A 82 -25.04 -20.66 11.66
CA PHE A 82 -25.75 -21.82 11.10
C PHE A 82 -26.60 -21.39 9.89
N MET A 83 -26.55 -22.23 8.84
CA MET A 83 -27.68 -22.62 7.97
C MET A 83 -27.80 -22.06 6.52
N TYR A 84 -27.86 -23.02 5.60
CA TYR A 84 -28.35 -23.07 4.20
C TYR A 84 -27.66 -22.35 3.01
N LYS A 85 -27.32 -23.22 2.05
CA LYS A 85 -26.71 -23.07 0.71
C LYS A 85 -27.37 -22.05 -0.25
N PHE A 86 -28.43 -21.36 0.16
CA PHE A 86 -29.18 -20.40 -0.67
C PHE A 86 -28.98 -18.93 -0.23
N GLU A 87 -28.48 -18.68 0.99
CA GLU A 87 -28.01 -17.34 1.43
C GLU A 87 -26.53 -17.09 1.07
N PHE A 88 -25.77 -18.16 0.81
CA PHE A 88 -24.33 -18.10 0.50
C PHE A 88 -23.99 -17.30 -0.77
N LEU A 89 -24.87 -17.30 -1.79
CA LEU A 89 -24.68 -16.49 -3.00
C LEU A 89 -24.98 -15.00 -2.78
N VAL A 90 -25.89 -14.68 -1.85
CA VAL A 90 -26.24 -13.30 -1.49
C VAL A 90 -25.12 -12.67 -0.65
N GLU A 91 -24.50 -13.43 0.26
CA GLU A 91 -23.33 -12.98 1.03
C GLU A 91 -22.07 -12.78 0.16
N ILE A 92 -21.79 -13.67 -0.80
CA ILE A 92 -20.66 -13.50 -1.73
C ILE A 92 -20.79 -12.20 -2.55
N SER A 93 -22.01 -11.83 -2.95
CA SER A 93 -22.25 -10.59 -3.68
C SER A 93 -22.11 -9.32 -2.85
N LEU A 94 -22.13 -9.44 -1.51
CA LEU A 94 -21.94 -8.34 -0.56
C LEU A 94 -20.49 -8.25 -0.06
N LEU A 95 -19.65 -9.25 -0.35
CA LEU A 95 -18.24 -9.20 0.01
C LEU A 95 -17.54 -8.10 -0.80
N PRO A 96 -16.78 -7.22 -0.13
CA PRO A 96 -16.07 -6.16 -0.82
C PRO A 96 -14.98 -6.75 -1.71
N LEU A 97 -15.13 -6.58 -3.02
CA LEU A 97 -14.11 -6.91 -4.01
C LEU A 97 -13.26 -5.67 -4.28
N PHE A 98 -11.97 -5.73 -3.96
CA PHE A 98 -11.02 -4.65 -4.23
C PHE A 98 -10.32 -4.92 -5.55
N THR A 99 -10.42 -3.98 -6.47
CA THR A 99 -9.69 -4.03 -7.74
C THR A 99 -8.72 -2.87 -7.79
N THR A 100 -7.45 -3.16 -8.01
CA THR A 100 -6.40 -2.18 -8.26
C THR A 100 -5.80 -2.43 -9.62
N ILE A 101 -5.83 -1.43 -10.49
CA ILE A 101 -5.22 -1.45 -11.81
C ILE A 101 -4.02 -0.52 -11.75
N THR A 102 -2.84 -1.08 -11.92
CA THR A 102 -1.57 -0.35 -11.99
C THR A 102 -1.08 -0.34 -13.43
N VAL A 103 -0.79 0.84 -13.94
CA VAL A 103 -0.12 1.05 -15.23
C VAL A 103 1.26 1.60 -14.94
N ASP A 104 2.27 0.75 -15.12
CA ASP A 104 3.68 1.09 -14.99
C ASP A 104 4.18 1.78 -16.27
N GLU A 105 4.92 2.89 -16.13
CA GLU A 105 5.54 3.62 -17.24
C GLU A 105 4.60 3.99 -18.43
N PRO A 106 3.41 4.59 -18.21
CA PRO A 106 2.66 5.22 -19.31
C PRO A 106 3.45 6.36 -19.96
N ALA A 107 4.39 6.96 -19.22
CA ALA A 107 5.43 7.85 -19.69
C ALA A 107 6.71 7.58 -18.86
N PRO A 108 7.91 7.99 -19.33
CA PRO A 108 9.16 7.76 -18.61
C PRO A 108 9.10 8.27 -17.15
N GLY A 109 9.28 7.36 -16.20
CA GLY A 109 9.24 7.66 -14.76
C GLY A 109 7.84 7.84 -14.16
N LEU A 110 6.77 7.74 -14.94
CA LEU A 110 5.39 7.83 -14.43
C LEU A 110 4.85 6.43 -14.08
N LYS A 111 3.97 6.35 -13.10
CA LYS A 111 3.20 5.17 -12.72
C LYS A 111 1.82 5.63 -12.29
N ALA A 112 0.78 5.01 -12.83
CA ALA A 112 -0.61 5.32 -12.51
C ALA A 112 -1.27 4.14 -11.82
N ILE A 113 -2.06 4.40 -10.78
CA ILE A 113 -2.73 3.39 -9.97
C ILE A 113 -4.19 3.83 -9.82
N PHE A 114 -5.11 2.95 -10.19
CA PHE A 114 -6.54 3.12 -10.06
C PHE A 114 -7.08 2.04 -9.15
N GLY A 115 -7.65 2.40 -8.01
CA GLY A 115 -8.23 1.47 -7.05
C GLY A 115 -9.72 1.73 -6.87
N PHE A 116 -10.52 0.68 -6.74
CA PHE A 116 -11.93 0.79 -6.34
C PHE A 116 -12.40 -0.50 -5.67
N ARG A 117 -13.47 -0.38 -4.89
CA ARG A 117 -14.14 -1.47 -4.17
C ARG A 117 -15.54 -1.65 -4.76
N VAL A 118 -15.95 -2.88 -5.01
CA VAL A 118 -17.30 -3.23 -5.46
C VAL A 118 -18.02 -3.94 -4.31
N PRO A 119 -19.29 -3.62 -4.00
CA PRO A 119 -20.21 -2.73 -4.72
C PRO A 119 -20.11 -1.23 -4.34
N ASP A 120 -19.19 -0.83 -3.46
CA ASP A 120 -19.06 0.56 -3.02
C ASP A 120 -18.52 1.49 -4.11
N GLN A 121 -19.40 2.01 -4.96
CA GLN A 121 -19.06 2.90 -6.07
C GLN A 121 -18.37 4.21 -5.64
N ARG A 122 -18.39 4.59 -4.35
CA ARG A 122 -17.74 5.79 -3.82
C ARG A 122 -16.33 5.55 -3.29
N SER A 123 -15.82 4.33 -3.41
CA SER A 123 -14.50 3.94 -2.91
C SER A 123 -13.36 4.16 -3.91
N GLY A 124 -13.66 4.72 -5.09
CA GLY A 124 -12.65 4.94 -6.13
C GLY A 124 -11.51 5.81 -5.62
N LYS A 125 -10.28 5.49 -6.00
CA LYS A 125 -9.08 6.26 -5.73
C LYS A 125 -8.21 6.25 -6.98
N ILE A 126 -7.72 7.42 -7.37
CA ILE A 126 -6.72 7.56 -8.43
C ILE A 126 -5.43 8.03 -7.78
N GLU A 127 -4.31 7.43 -8.16
CA GLU A 127 -2.98 7.81 -7.71
C GLU A 127 -2.01 7.85 -8.89
N LEU A 128 -1.22 8.92 -8.95
CA LEU A 128 -0.21 9.18 -9.96
C LEU A 128 1.12 9.39 -9.25
N GLN A 129 2.10 8.57 -9.61
CA GLN A 129 3.44 8.58 -9.04
C GLN A 129 4.44 8.93 -10.15
N TYR A 130 5.23 9.97 -9.95
CA TYR A 130 6.28 10.39 -10.86
C TYR A 130 7.64 10.27 -10.16
N LEU A 131 8.51 9.44 -10.71
CA LEU A 131 9.87 9.22 -10.25
C LEU A 131 10.86 9.78 -11.26
N HIS A 132 11.67 10.72 -10.78
CA HIS A 132 12.77 11.35 -11.49
C HIS A 132 14.08 11.10 -10.73
N GLU A 133 15.23 11.39 -11.36
CA GLU A 133 16.55 11.13 -10.78
C GLU A 133 16.81 11.91 -9.47
N TYR A 134 16.13 13.03 -9.23
CA TYR A 134 16.30 13.84 -8.02
C TYR A 134 15.00 14.17 -7.29
N ALA A 135 13.88 13.63 -7.77
CA ALA A 135 12.56 13.94 -7.25
C ALA A 135 11.62 12.75 -7.35
N GLY A 136 10.82 12.52 -6.32
CA GLY A 136 9.69 11.61 -6.36
C GLY A 136 8.43 12.34 -5.94
N ILE A 137 7.41 12.35 -6.79
CA ILE A 137 6.13 13.00 -6.54
C ILE A 137 5.06 11.91 -6.54
N SER A 138 4.14 11.94 -5.58
CA SER A 138 2.92 11.15 -5.64
C SER A 138 1.73 12.03 -5.33
N SER A 139 0.73 11.99 -6.20
CA SER A 139 -0.54 12.69 -6.05
C SER A 139 -1.67 11.68 -6.11
N SER A 140 -2.63 11.74 -5.18
CA SER A 140 -3.80 10.88 -5.21
C SER A 140 -5.06 11.63 -4.81
N ILE A 141 -6.18 11.17 -5.35
CA ILE A 141 -7.51 11.72 -5.08
C ILE A 141 -8.52 10.59 -4.90
N GLY A 142 -9.34 10.69 -3.85
CA GLY A 142 -10.52 9.84 -3.69
C GLY A 142 -11.66 10.31 -4.60
N LEU A 143 -12.28 9.40 -5.34
CA LEU A 143 -13.44 9.64 -6.20
C LEU A 143 -14.74 9.52 -5.39
N THR A 144 -14.87 10.36 -4.36
CA THR A 144 -16.02 10.38 -3.45
C THR A 144 -16.69 11.75 -3.49
N ALA A 145 -17.88 11.90 -2.88
CA ALA A 145 -18.56 13.20 -2.79
C ALA A 145 -17.76 14.26 -2.01
N ASN A 146 -16.88 13.82 -1.11
CA ASN A 146 -15.97 14.66 -0.34
C ASN A 146 -14.55 14.12 -0.56
N PRO A 147 -13.92 14.45 -1.70
CA PRO A 147 -12.61 13.90 -2.04
C PRO A 147 -11.55 14.35 -1.04
N ILE A 148 -10.72 13.40 -0.61
CA ILE A 148 -9.45 13.71 0.06
C ILE A 148 -8.36 13.66 -0.99
N VAL A 149 -7.59 14.74 -1.08
CA VAL A 149 -6.46 14.86 -1.99
C VAL A 149 -5.19 14.66 -1.17
N ASN A 150 -4.33 13.71 -1.57
CA ASN A 150 -3.01 13.54 -0.96
C ASN A 150 -1.96 13.93 -1.98
N PHE A 151 -0.98 14.71 -1.53
CA PHE A 151 0.16 15.10 -2.31
C PHE A 151 1.42 14.89 -1.48
N SER A 152 2.37 14.18 -2.06
CA SER A 152 3.69 13.98 -1.48
C SER A 152 4.76 14.31 -2.50
N GLY A 153 5.85 14.86 -1.99
CA GLY A 153 7.02 15.22 -2.77
C GLY A 153 8.27 14.90 -1.98
N VAL A 154 9.23 14.27 -2.63
CA VAL A 154 10.57 13.98 -2.11
C VAL A 154 11.57 14.57 -3.06
N LEU A 155 12.54 15.31 -2.53
CA LEU A 155 13.67 15.87 -3.26
C LEU A 155 14.95 15.35 -2.66
N GLY A 156 15.92 15.02 -3.50
CA GLY A 156 17.23 14.56 -3.05
C GLY A 156 17.83 13.47 -3.94
N THR A 157 18.76 12.73 -3.38
CA THR A 157 19.44 11.60 -4.03
C THR A 157 19.15 10.31 -3.27
N ASN A 158 19.71 9.20 -3.75
CA ASN A 158 19.72 7.94 -3.01
C ASN A 158 20.41 8.01 -1.64
N VAL A 159 21.23 9.03 -1.39
CA VAL A 159 22.02 9.21 -0.15
C VAL A 159 21.31 10.13 0.83
N LEU A 160 20.74 11.24 0.35
CA LEU A 160 20.06 12.24 1.16
C LEU A 160 18.73 12.58 0.51
N ALA A 161 17.63 12.39 1.23
CA ALA A 161 16.29 12.70 0.74
C ALA A 161 15.49 13.47 1.79
N LEU A 162 14.80 14.51 1.33
CA LEU A 162 13.86 15.31 2.11
C LEU A 162 12.49 15.18 1.47
N GLY A 163 11.50 14.77 2.26
CA GLY A 163 10.17 14.49 1.80
C GLY A 163 9.11 15.23 2.61
N THR A 164 7.99 15.51 1.96
CA THR A 164 6.77 15.97 2.61
C THR A 164 5.58 15.18 2.09
N ASP A 165 4.58 14.98 2.93
CA ASP A 165 3.33 14.32 2.59
C ASP A 165 2.17 15.05 3.26
N ILE A 166 1.25 15.54 2.43
CA ILE A 166 0.17 16.43 2.83
C ILE A 166 -1.14 15.83 2.33
N SER A 167 -2.17 15.85 3.18
CA SER A 167 -3.53 15.45 2.83
C SER A 167 -4.49 16.61 3.08
N PHE A 168 -5.36 16.89 2.12
CA PHE A 168 -6.37 17.95 2.19
C PHE A 168 -7.77 17.35 2.06
N ASP A 169 -8.64 17.66 3.03
CA ASP A 169 -10.05 17.29 3.01
C ASP A 169 -10.89 18.44 2.46
N THR A 170 -11.52 18.22 1.31
CA THR A 170 -12.33 19.22 0.62
C THR A 170 -13.64 19.56 1.33
N LYS A 171 -14.14 18.69 2.23
CA LYS A 171 -15.35 18.96 3.00
C LYS A 171 -15.10 19.99 4.10
N THR A 172 -14.00 19.82 4.82
CA THR A 172 -13.64 20.67 5.96
C THR A 172 -12.76 21.86 5.55
N GLY A 173 -12.18 21.83 4.35
CA GLY A 173 -11.25 22.84 3.88
C GLY A 173 -9.92 22.84 4.63
N ASN A 174 -9.60 21.74 5.33
CA ASN A 174 -8.46 21.64 6.22
C ASN A 174 -7.46 20.57 5.75
N PHE A 175 -6.19 20.78 6.11
CA PHE A 175 -5.18 19.74 6.01
C PHE A 175 -5.42 18.69 7.09
N THR A 176 -5.67 17.44 6.68
CA THR A 176 -5.82 16.31 7.59
C THR A 176 -4.49 15.69 7.96
N LYS A 177 -3.50 15.77 7.07
CA LYS A 177 -2.15 15.24 7.28
C LYS A 177 -1.11 16.27 6.82
N CYS A 178 -0.05 16.43 7.59
CA CYS A 178 1.13 17.20 7.22
C CYS A 178 2.34 16.53 7.87
N ASN A 179 3.07 15.77 7.06
CA ASN A 179 4.22 15.02 7.52
C ASN A 179 5.47 15.50 6.77
N ALA A 180 6.59 15.49 7.47
CA ALA A 180 7.89 15.80 6.92
C ALA A 180 8.85 14.65 7.23
N GLY A 181 9.67 14.27 6.27
CA GLY A 181 10.56 13.13 6.35
C GLY A 181 11.96 13.50 5.89
N PHE A 182 12.95 12.93 6.54
CA PHE A 182 14.35 12.99 6.17
C PHE A 182 14.91 11.57 6.15
N SER A 183 15.69 11.25 5.12
CA SER A 183 16.39 9.98 5.01
C SER A 183 17.85 10.23 4.67
N PHE A 184 18.72 9.53 5.39
CA PHE A 184 20.14 9.43 5.09
C PHE A 184 20.52 7.98 4.89
N THR A 185 21.13 7.68 3.75
CA THR A 185 21.53 6.34 3.33
C THR A 185 23.03 6.35 3.06
N ASN A 186 23.74 5.43 3.71
CA ASN A 186 25.12 5.09 3.41
C ASN A 186 25.19 3.62 2.90
N ALA A 187 26.39 3.10 2.65
CA ALA A 187 26.58 1.73 2.16
C ALA A 187 25.98 0.68 3.13
N ASP A 188 26.25 0.83 4.43
CA ASP A 188 25.90 -0.19 5.43
C ASP A 188 24.76 0.25 6.36
N LEU A 189 24.29 1.51 6.26
CA LEU A 189 23.30 2.07 7.17
C LEU A 189 22.27 2.93 6.47
N ILE A 190 21.05 2.94 7.00
CA ILE A 190 19.98 3.87 6.62
C ILE A 190 19.38 4.45 7.91
N ALA A 191 19.48 5.75 8.07
CA ALA A 191 18.83 6.50 9.12
C ALA A 191 17.67 7.30 8.54
N SER A 192 16.56 7.38 9.24
CA SER A 192 15.45 8.25 8.84
C SER A 192 14.77 8.88 10.04
N LEU A 193 14.23 10.08 9.80
CA LEU A 193 13.48 10.86 10.76
C LEU A 193 12.20 11.34 10.08
N ALA A 194 11.05 11.15 10.71
CA ALA A 194 9.77 11.60 10.20
C ALA A 194 8.98 12.30 11.30
N LEU A 195 8.55 13.53 11.02
CA LEU A 195 7.55 14.28 11.78
C LEU A 195 6.19 13.96 11.18
N ASN A 196 5.26 13.45 11.99
CA ASN A 196 3.92 13.07 11.55
C ASN A 196 2.85 13.85 12.30
N GLU A 197 1.63 13.81 11.79
CA GLU A 197 0.45 14.38 12.44
C GLU A 197 0.65 15.86 12.79
N LYS A 198 1.11 16.66 11.80
CA LYS A 198 1.39 18.11 11.97
C LYS A 198 2.42 18.43 13.06
N GLY A 199 3.26 17.47 13.44
CA GLY A 199 4.30 17.62 14.45
C GLY A 199 3.97 16.99 15.80
N ASP A 200 2.79 16.35 15.93
CA ASP A 200 2.40 15.69 17.18
C ASP A 200 3.24 14.44 17.49
N SER A 201 3.79 13.78 16.47
CA SER A 201 4.63 12.59 16.66
C SER A 201 5.92 12.61 15.84
N VAL A 202 6.99 12.09 16.45
CA VAL A 202 8.32 12.00 15.83
C VAL A 202 8.75 10.54 15.79
N ASN A 203 9.02 10.05 14.58
CA ASN A 203 9.53 8.70 14.34
C ASN A 203 10.98 8.79 13.88
N ALA A 204 11.90 8.20 14.64
CA ALA A 204 13.27 8.00 14.23
C ALA A 204 13.52 6.51 14.01
N SER A 205 14.25 6.15 12.97
CA SER A 205 14.65 4.75 12.74
C SER A 205 16.07 4.66 12.20
N TYR A 206 16.73 3.57 12.57
CA TYR A 206 18.09 3.24 12.17
C TYR A 206 18.14 1.79 11.74
N TYR A 207 18.62 1.56 10.51
CA TYR A 207 18.78 0.26 9.89
C TYR A 207 20.26 0.05 9.57
N HIS A 208 20.82 -1.09 9.93
CA HIS A 208 22.24 -1.43 9.73
C HIS A 208 22.38 -2.84 9.16
N ILE A 209 23.21 -2.99 8.13
CA ILE A 209 23.52 -4.28 7.51
C ILE A 209 24.77 -4.84 8.17
N VAL A 210 24.60 -5.86 9.03
CA VAL A 210 25.71 -6.43 9.80
C VAL A 210 26.58 -7.35 8.94
N ASN A 211 26.00 -8.06 7.98
CA ASN A 211 26.72 -8.94 7.06
C ASN A 211 26.15 -8.82 5.63
N PRO A 212 26.97 -8.52 4.61
CA PRO A 212 26.53 -8.38 3.21
C PRO A 212 26.03 -9.67 2.54
N SER A 213 26.28 -10.84 3.14
CA SER A 213 25.99 -12.15 2.52
C SER A 213 24.58 -12.71 2.82
N THR A 214 23.75 -11.96 3.54
CA THR A 214 22.32 -12.28 3.74
C THR A 214 21.45 -11.32 2.94
N ASN A 215 21.24 -11.60 1.66
CA ASN A 215 20.16 -11.03 0.87
C ASN A 215 19.70 -12.02 -0.20
#